data_AF-A0A7W7I9A6-F1
#
_entry.id   AF-A0A7W7I9A6-F1
#
_cell.length_a   1.000
_cell.length_b   1.000
_cell.length_c   1.000
_cell.angle_alpha   90.00
_cell.angle_beta   90.00
_cell.angle_gamma   90.00
#
_symmetry.space_group_name_H-M   'P 1'
#
loop_
_entity.id
_entity.type
_entity.pdbx_description
1 polymer ?
#
loop_
_entity_poly.entity_id
_entity_poly.type
_entity_poly.pdbx_seq_one_letter_code
_entity_poly.pdbx_strand_id
1 'polypeptide(L)' 'MSSSSLDRWIPYCDAFPEGVPNEIYRAGFDHRNPFEGDRGIRFELRPGGERALAAYEASIARRQGARGAESGQSG' A
#
# COMPACT_ATOMS: atom_id res chain seq x y z
N MET A 1 -7.37 -26.81 -19.37
CA MET A 1 -6.79 -25.73 -18.54
C MET A 1 -7.05 -26.11 -17.09
N SER A 2 -6.02 -26.55 -16.36
CA SER A 2 -6.14 -26.97 -14.96
C SER A 2 -6.40 -25.75 -14.09
N SER A 3 -7.65 -25.57 -13.65
CA SER A 3 -7.95 -24.71 -12.51
C SER A 3 -7.44 -25.43 -11.26
N SER A 4 -6.42 -24.87 -10.64
CA SER A 4 -5.85 -25.40 -9.41
C SER A 4 -6.52 -24.65 -8.25
N SER A 5 -6.80 -25.32 -7.13
CA SER A 5 -7.48 -24.76 -5.93
C SER A 5 -6.89 -23.46 -5.33
N LEU A 6 -5.84 -22.90 -5.91
CA LEU A 6 -5.31 -21.55 -5.60
C LEU A 6 -6.10 -20.42 -6.29
N ASP A 7 -6.97 -20.73 -7.27
CA ASP A 7 -7.88 -19.78 -7.94
C ASP A 7 -9.02 -19.26 -7.03
N ARG A 8 -9.11 -19.74 -5.78
CA ARG A 8 -10.35 -19.63 -4.97
C ARG A 8 -10.69 -18.21 -4.53
N TRP A 9 -9.79 -17.23 -4.60
CA TRP A 9 -10.13 -15.82 -4.41
C TRP A 9 -8.97 -14.91 -4.84
N ILE A 10 -8.83 -14.66 -6.14
CA ILE A 10 -8.00 -13.52 -6.59
C ILE A 10 -8.80 -12.26 -6.22
N PRO A 11 -8.30 -11.40 -5.30
CA PRO A 11 -9.01 -10.19 -4.93
C PRO A 11 -9.12 -9.29 -6.16
N TYR A 12 -10.33 -8.81 -6.44
CA TYR A 12 -10.62 -7.89 -7.53
C TYR A 12 -11.39 -6.68 -6.99
N CYS A 13 -11.31 -5.56 -7.70
CA CYS A 13 -12.01 -4.33 -7.35
C CYS A 13 -12.27 -3.47 -8.60
N ASP A 14 -12.91 -2.31 -8.43
CA ASP A 14 -13.20 -1.40 -9.54
C ASP A 14 -11.94 -0.88 -10.24
N ALA A 15 -10.81 -0.79 -9.55
CA ALA A 15 -9.53 -0.45 -10.18
C ALA A 15 -8.99 -1.64 -11.02
N PHE A 16 -9.10 -2.88 -10.52
CA PHE A 16 -8.56 -4.09 -11.16
C PHE A 16 -9.62 -5.21 -11.21
N PRO A 17 -10.49 -5.24 -12.23
CA PRO A 17 -11.58 -6.22 -12.29
C PRO A 17 -11.09 -7.63 -12.63
N GLU A 18 -9.91 -7.73 -13.27
CA GLU A 18 -9.27 -8.98 -13.66
C GLU A 18 -8.40 -9.55 -12.52
N GLY A 19 -8.27 -8.81 -11.42
CA GLY A 19 -7.49 -9.18 -10.25
C GLY A 19 -6.43 -8.14 -9.88
N VAL A 20 -6.29 -7.87 -8.59
CA VAL A 20 -5.30 -6.94 -8.05
C VAL A 20 -3.88 -7.53 -8.23
N PRO A 21 -2.96 -6.83 -8.89
CA PRO A 21 -1.56 -7.26 -9.00
C PRO A 21 -0.94 -7.56 -7.63
N ASN A 22 -0.11 -8.60 -7.55
CA ASN A 22 0.54 -9.01 -6.30
C ASN A 22 1.39 -7.90 -5.65
N GLU A 23 1.94 -7.00 -6.47
CA GLU A 23 2.74 -5.85 -6.03
C GLU A 23 1.93 -4.87 -5.19
N ILE A 24 0.66 -4.69 -5.58
CA ILE A 24 -0.32 -3.88 -4.86
C ILE A 24 -0.86 -4.67 -3.66
N TYR A 25 -1.27 -5.93 -3.89
CA TYR A 25 -1.92 -6.76 -2.87
C TYR A 25 -1.02 -7.10 -1.68
N ARG A 26 0.28 -7.36 -1.91
CA ARG A 26 1.25 -7.72 -0.85
C ARG A 26 1.89 -6.50 -0.18
N ALA A 27 1.21 -5.34 -0.24
CA ALA A 27 1.60 -4.07 0.39
C ALA A 27 2.97 -3.52 -0.07
N GLY A 28 3.33 -3.74 -1.34
CA GLY A 28 4.59 -3.25 -1.92
C GLY A 28 4.52 -1.84 -2.51
N PHE A 29 3.32 -1.30 -2.73
CA PHE A 29 3.11 -0.05 -3.45
C PHE A 29 2.49 1.05 -2.57
N ASP A 30 2.95 2.29 -2.67
CA ASP A 30 2.31 3.45 -2.05
C ASP A 30 1.04 3.82 -2.83
N HIS A 31 -0.12 3.50 -2.27
CA HIS A 31 -1.43 3.64 -2.92
C HIS A 31 -1.86 5.11 -3.12
N ARG A 32 -1.02 6.09 -2.72
CA ARG A 32 -1.20 7.51 -3.07
C ARG A 32 -0.73 7.81 -4.50
N ASN A 33 0.13 6.96 -5.04
CA ASN A 33 0.62 7.08 -6.41
C ASN A 33 -0.32 6.38 -7.40
N PRO A 34 -0.38 6.84 -8.66
CA PRO A 34 -1.14 6.14 -9.69
C PRO A 34 -0.44 4.83 -10.06
N PHE A 35 -1.20 3.80 -10.41
CA PHE A 35 -0.68 2.50 -10.84
C PHE A 35 -1.17 2.16 -12.24
N GLU A 36 -0.31 1.56 -13.08
CA GLU A 36 -0.71 1.19 -14.44
C GLU A 36 -1.86 0.17 -14.42
N GLY A 37 -2.97 0.51 -15.07
CA GLY A 37 -4.17 -0.34 -15.08
C GLY A 37 -5.16 -0.09 -13.94
N ASP A 38 -4.93 0.90 -13.06
CA ASP A 38 -5.87 1.31 -12.01
C ASP A 38 -7.13 2.05 -12.53
N ARG A 39 -7.22 2.26 -13.84
CA ARG A 39 -8.32 2.94 -14.54
C ARG A 39 -8.56 4.37 -14.06
N GLY A 40 -7.54 5.00 -13.47
CA GLY A 40 -7.60 6.32 -12.88
C GLY A 40 -8.39 6.38 -11.56
N ILE A 41 -8.74 5.24 -10.98
CA ILE A 41 -9.45 5.17 -9.70
C ILE A 41 -8.42 5.33 -8.58
N ARG A 42 -8.54 6.42 -7.83
CA ARG A 42 -7.60 6.78 -6.76
C ARG A 42 -8.29 6.75 -5.41
N PHE A 43 -7.51 6.51 -4.36
CA PHE A 43 -8.02 6.58 -3.00
C PHE A 43 -8.35 8.03 -2.63
N GLU A 44 -9.59 8.25 -2.19
CA GLU A 44 -10.02 9.52 -1.59
C GLU A 44 -10.16 9.36 -0.07
N LEU A 45 -9.54 10.27 0.67
CA LEU A 45 -9.72 10.33 2.11
C LEU A 45 -11.18 10.67 2.43
N ARG A 46 -11.77 9.92 3.36
CA ARG A 46 -13.04 10.32 3.96
C ARG A 46 -12.86 11.64 4.72
N PRO A 47 -13.88 12.51 4.81
CA PRO A 47 -13.82 13.71 5.63
C PRO A 47 -13.37 13.39 7.06
N GLY A 48 -12.37 14.12 7.57
CA GLY A 48 -11.77 13.89 8.90
C GLY A 48 -10.65 12.84 8.92
N GLY A 49 -10.38 12.16 7.80
CA GLY A 49 -9.29 11.20 7.66
C GLY A 49 -7.89 11.81 7.71
N GLU A 50 -7.78 13.13 7.55
CA GLU A 50 -6.51 13.87 7.53
C GLU A 50 -5.76 13.73 8.86
N ARG A 51 -6.51 13.70 9.98
CA ARG A 51 -5.92 13.52 11.32
C ARG A 51 -5.27 12.15 11.48
N ALA A 52 -5.91 11.10 10.98
CA ALA A 52 -5.40 9.74 11.04
C ALA A 52 -4.16 9.59 10.16
N LEU A 53 -4.20 10.17 8.94
CA LEU A 53 -3.05 10.20 8.05
C LEU A 53 -1.85 10.92 8.70
N ALA A 54 -2.05 12.12 9.24
CA ALA A 54 -0.99 12.88 9.89
C ALA A 54 -0.36 12.13 11.08
N ALA A 55 -1.18 11.44 11.89
CA ALA A 55 -0.67 10.62 13.00
C ALA A 55 0.18 9.44 12.51
N TYR A 56 -0.23 8.79 11.42
CA TYR A 56 0.55 7.72 10.79
C TYR A 56 1.88 8.24 10.24
N GLU A 57 1.89 9.34 9.47
CA GLU A 57 3.10 9.94 8.91
C GLU A 57 4.10 10.34 10.01
N ALA A 58 3.61 10.93 11.10
CA ALA A 58 4.45 11.22 12.27
C ALA A 58 5.00 9.96 12.94
N SER A 59 4.28 8.83 12.92
CA SER A 59 4.77 7.55 13.43
C SER A 59 5.88 6.95 12.55
N ILE A 60 5.75 7.06 11.23
CA ILE A 60 6.73 6.59 10.25
C ILE A 60 8.01 7.42 10.35
N ALA A 61 7.89 8.74 10.39
CA ALA A 61 9.04 9.65 10.55
C ALA A 61 9.84 9.34 11.82
N ARG A 62 9.16 9.09 12.94
CA ARG A 62 9.81 8.66 14.20
C ARG A 62 10.54 7.33 14.05
N ARG A 63 9.93 6.35 13.40
CA ARG A 63 10.53 5.02 13.17
C ARG A 63 11.76 5.09 12.26
N GLN A 64 11.68 5.89 11.19
CA GLN A 64 12.80 6.10 10.26
C GLN A 64 13.94 6.87 10.93
N GLY A 65 13.63 7.90 11.73
CA GLY A 65 14.61 8.63 12.52
C GLY A 65 15.32 7.75 13.57
N ALA A 66 14.58 6.89 14.27
CA ALA A 66 15.15 5.94 15.22
C ALA A 66 16.09 4.93 14.54
N ARG A 67 15.67 4.36 13.40
CA ARG A 67 16.51 3.43 12.62
C ARG A 67 17.76 4.09 12.04
N GLY A 68 17.66 5.36 11.64
CA GLY A 68 18.81 6.15 11.17
C GLY A 68 19.83 6.46 12.28
N ALA A 69 19.36 6.66 13.51
CA ALA A 69 20.21 6.87 14.67
C ALA A 69 20.97 5.59 15.09
N GLU A 70 20.34 4.41 14.99
CA GLU A 70 20.97 3.13 15.31
C GLU A 70 22.09 2.74 14.32
N SER A 71 21.98 3.12 13.04
CA SER A 71 23.03 2.89 12.04
C SER A 71 24.24 3.85 12.14
N GLY A 72 24.17 4.87 12.99
CA GLY A 72 25.25 5.86 13.20
C GLY A 72 26.24 5.52 14.31
N GLN A 73 26.03 4.42 15.05
CA GLN A 73 26.90 4.01 16.17
C GLN A 73 27.71 2.76 15.78
N SER A 74 28.65 2.94 14.85
CA SER A 74 29.73 1.97 14.59
C SER A 74 30.97 2.79 14.22
N GLY A 75 31.63 3.29 15.26
CA GLY A 75 32.91 4.00 15.21
C GLY A 75 33.75 3.57 16.40
#